data_AF-R7WHQ6-F1
#
_entry.id   AF-R7WHQ6-F1
#
_cell.length_a   1.000
_cell.length_b   1.000
_cell.length_c   1.000
_cell.angle_alpha   90.00
_cell.angle_beta   90.00
_cell.angle_gamma   90.00
#
_symmetry.space_group_name_H-M   'P 1'
#
loop_
_entity.id
_entity.type
_entity.pdbx_description
1 polymer ?
#
loop_
_entity_poly.entity_id
_entity_poly.type
_entity_poly.pdbx_seq_one_letter_code
_entity_poly.pdbx_strand_id
1 'polypeptide(L)' 'MHVQRPAAQLRAEVPVSFFAFDVLEVEGDSTTSLPYLERRAALADLVEPGPRMQVPPH' A
#
# COMPACT_ATOMS: atom_id res chain seq x y z
N MET A 1 -13.95 -23.72 -13.89
CA MET A 1 -12.51 -24.02 -13.74
C MET A 1 -12.10 -23.55 -12.35
N HIS A 2 -11.69 -24.45 -11.43
CA HIS A 2 -11.41 -24.10 -10.03
C HIS A 2 -9.91 -24.25 -9.77
N VAL A 3 -9.13 -23.20 -10.09
CA VAL A 3 -7.67 -23.20 -9.95
C VAL A 3 -7.31 -22.24 -8.81
N GLN A 4 -6.68 -22.75 -7.75
CA GLN A 4 -6.34 -21.97 -6.55
C GLN A 4 -5.28 -20.87 -6.82
N ARG A 5 -4.46 -21.04 -7.86
CA ARG A 5 -3.48 -20.03 -8.31
C ARG A 5 -3.50 -19.94 -9.83
N PRO A 6 -4.25 -19.00 -10.41
CA PRO A 6 -4.28 -18.77 -11.86
C PRO A 6 -2.89 -18.47 -12.41
N ALA A 7 -2.65 -18.86 -13.67
CA ALA A 7 -1.40 -18.57 -14.39
C ALA A 7 -1.08 -17.06 -14.39
N ALA A 8 0.20 -16.70 -14.49
CA ALA A 8 0.64 -15.30 -14.47
C ALA A 8 -0.04 -14.46 -15.56
N GLN A 9 -0.27 -15.05 -16.74
CA GLN A 9 -1.00 -14.45 -17.86
C GLN A 9 -2.40 -13.97 -17.42
N LEU A 10 -3.18 -14.87 -16.81
CA LEU A 10 -4.54 -14.59 -16.36
C LEU A 10 -4.59 -13.55 -15.24
N ARG A 11 -3.57 -13.55 -14.35
CA ARG A 11 -3.44 -12.55 -13.28
C ARG A 11 -3.07 -11.15 -13.79
N ALA A 12 -2.55 -11.03 -15.01
CA ALA A 12 -2.21 -9.74 -15.60
C ALA A 12 -3.41 -9.07 -16.28
N GLU A 13 -4.46 -9.82 -16.65
CA GLU A 13 -5.66 -9.31 -17.31
C GLU A 13 -6.51 -8.41 -16.39
N VAL A 14 -6.48 -8.68 -15.08
CA VAL A 14 -7.16 -7.88 -14.06
C VAL A 14 -6.14 -7.48 -13.00
N PRO A 15 -5.43 -6.35 -13.18
CA PRO A 15 -4.43 -5.91 -12.22
C PRO A 15 -5.08 -5.51 -10.90
N VAL A 16 -4.45 -5.89 -9.79
CA VAL A 16 -4.80 -5.45 -8.45
C VAL A 16 -3.82 -4.36 -8.03
N SER A 17 -4.37 -3.30 -7.44
CA SER A 17 -3.59 -2.19 -6.90
C SER A 17 -3.78 -2.10 -5.39
N PHE A 18 -2.68 -1.85 -4.68
CA PHE A 18 -2.67 -1.62 -3.24
C PHE A 18 -2.74 -0.11 -2.96
N PHE A 19 -3.72 0.31 -2.15
CA PHE A 19 -3.90 1.69 -1.74
C PHE A 19 -3.53 1.81 -0.26
N ALA A 20 -2.33 2.30 0.01
CA ALA A 20 -1.81 2.45 1.37
C ALA A 20 -2.33 3.75 1.98
N PHE A 21 -3.14 3.66 3.03
CA PHE A 21 -3.78 4.81 3.67
C PHE A 21 -3.20 5.16 5.05
N ASP A 22 -2.42 4.31 5.69
CA ASP A 22 -1.77 4.63 6.98
C ASP A 22 -0.48 3.82 7.15
N VAL A 23 0.40 4.31 8.01
CA VAL A 23 1.61 3.61 8.47
C VAL A 23 1.60 3.58 9.98
N LEU A 24 1.83 2.40 10.55
CA LEU A 24 1.72 2.16 12.00
C LEU A 24 3.07 1.95 12.69
N GLU A 25 4.10 1.59 11.93
CA GLU A 25 5.46 1.37 12.41
C GLU A 25 6.45 1.66 11.28
N VAL A 26 7.57 2.30 11.62
CA VAL A 26 8.67 2.61 10.71
C VAL A 26 9.96 2.24 11.41
N GLU A 27 10.77 1.36 10.81
CA GLU A 27 12.05 0.92 11.37
C GLU A 27 11.99 0.39 12.82
N GLY A 28 10.84 -0.17 13.23
CA GLY A 28 10.62 -0.68 14.59
C GLY A 28 10.06 0.36 15.57
N ASP A 29 9.93 1.62 15.16
CA ASP A 29 9.30 2.68 15.94
C ASP A 29 7.81 2.81 15.59
N SER A 30 6.96 2.68 16.61
CA SER A 30 5.51 2.84 16.46
C SER A 30 5.15 4.31 16.16
N THR A 31 4.37 4.52 15.10
CA THR A 31 3.82 5.85 14.73
C THR A 31 2.42 6.08 15.30
N THR A 32 1.83 5.09 15.97
CA THR A 32 0.42 5.11 16.39
C THR A 32 0.07 6.18 17.42
N SER A 33 1.06 6.73 18.12
CA SER A 33 0.92 7.88 19.02
C SER A 33 0.85 9.22 18.29
N LEU A 34 1.27 9.28 17.02
CA LEU A 34 1.28 10.50 16.23
C LEU A 34 -0.14 10.85 15.73
N PRO A 35 -0.45 12.15 15.59
CA PRO A 35 -1.61 12.60 14.85
C PRO A 35 -1.69 11.97 13.46
N TYR A 36 -2.92 11.72 12.99
CA TYR A 36 -3.15 11.07 11.70
C TYR A 36 -2.40 11.74 10.54
N LEU A 37 -2.41 13.07 10.46
CA LEU A 37 -1.74 13.81 9.38
C LEU A 37 -0.21 13.61 9.40
N GLU A 38 0.40 13.47 10.58
CA GLU A 38 1.84 13.19 10.69
C GLU A 38 2.16 11.78 10.20
N ARG A 39 1.31 10.79 10.52
CA ARG A 39 1.46 9.43 9.96
C ARG A 39 1.27 9.42 8.44
N ARG A 40 0.33 10.21 7.92
CA ARG A 40 0.11 10.35 6.48
C ARG A 40 1.31 10.99 5.77
N ALA A 41 1.93 11.99 6.38
CA ALA A 41 3.16 12.59 5.87
C ALA A 41 4.30 11.55 5.83
N ALA A 42 4.51 10.80 6.93
CA ALA A 42 5.51 9.73 6.96
C ALA A 42 5.27 8.66 5.88
N LEU A 43 4.02 8.25 5.66
CA LEU A 43 3.69 7.29 4.60
C LEU A 43 3.95 7.86 3.19
N ALA A 44 3.73 9.15 2.96
CA ALA A 44 4.03 9.79 1.69
C ALA A 44 5.54 9.82 1.38
N ASP A 45 6.38 9.97 2.42
CA ASP A 45 7.84 9.96 2.27
C ASP A 45 8.40 8.53 2.08
N LEU A 46 7.74 7.51 2.63
CA LEU A 46 8.18 6.11 2.57
C LEU A 46 7.87 5.39 1.26
N VAL A 47 6.81 5.81 0.56
CA VAL A 47 6.27 5.09 -0.59
C VAL A 47 6.31 5.94 -1.83
N GLU A 48 7.09 5.50 -2.82
CA GLU A 48 7.00 6.03 -4.18
C GLU A 48 5.80 5.39 -4.91
N PRO A 49 4.79 6.18 -5.32
CA PRO A 49 3.63 5.64 -6.03
C PRO A 49 3.99 5.06 -7.39
N GLY A 50 3.31 3.98 -7.77
CA GLY A 50 3.50 3.32 -9.06
C GLY A 50 2.26 2.58 -9.54
N PRO A 51 2.32 1.84 -10.67
CA PRO A 51 1.13 1.27 -11.31
C PRO A 51 0.28 0.33 -10.44
N ARG A 52 0.88 -0.27 -9.40
CA ARG A 52 0.21 -1.23 -8.49
C ARG A 52 0.24 -0.82 -7.02
N MET A 53 0.81 0.35 -6.69
CA MET A 53 0.92 0.86 -5.32
C MET A 53 0.63 2.35 -5.33
N GLN A 54 -0.35 2.77 -4.55
CA GLN A 54 -0.85 4.13 -4.53
C GLN A 54 -0.93 4.63 -3.09
N VAL A 55 -0.64 5.91 -2.90
CA VAL A 55 -0.86 6.64 -1.64
C VAL A 55 -1.89 7.74 -1.92
N PRO A 56 -3.17 7.55 -1.58
CA PRO A 56 -4.21 8.53 -1.87
C PRO A 56 -4.02 9.84 -1.08
N PRO A 57 -4.49 10.98 -1.58
CA PRO A 57 -4.52 12.23 -0.82
C PRO A 57 -5.39 12.09 0.45
N HIS A 58 -5.08 12.87 1.48
CA HIS A 58 -5.71 12.81 2.81
C HIS A 58 -6.21 14.18 3.27
#